data_AF-A0A7G9XS48-F1
#
_entry.id   AF-A0A7G9XS48-F1
#
_cell.length_a   1.000
_cell.length_b   1.000
_cell.length_c   1.000
_cell.angle_alpha   90.00
_cell.angle_beta   90.00
_cell.angle_gamma   90.00
#
_symmetry.space_group_name_H-M   'P 1'
#
loop_
_entity.id
_entity.type
_entity.pdbx_description
1 polymer ?
#
loop_
_entity_poly.entity_id
_entity_poly.type
_entity_poly.pdbx_seq_one_letter_code
_entity_poly.pdbx_strand_id
1 'polypeptide(L)'
;MNPRRILHAFAAGALALGGALAVAAPASADDTADPAKCEGGYRTSGGYELIDLPERYVPPPLRGTAWDCAAHTANWELGDHGDAQYLLYWIDIEPEAVIDILARFEQTGWYDDEAVIVSNSEGRSENDRMSVADLRAWDPLPGSINTRFGDRNTGNDIIHFTYGDGTLYQPDPGFPGQSVLMIDVIVTGDYDLTGVSDPSVLSGLRTIAEAAPSPTQAAALGGTAVFLTLLVALPGYLVDTVLDRRWAQLRAWWRLRRARAAARKGRPTDAAPAASAASVPSPGSAASAPSAHAASVARPARRQPSWLVWPGFAAASFIACFIDPSFGVNPLSVRLFLTMFLSLSLVNVVGWYAAAAIVRRIEPGSQPRITFRWGSLPLVAGAVLFARLLDFEPGAVFGIVAGLTFVTALAASREALVVLVGVGMALLISAVAWVGYSAFAPLVEASPDAVVLRAATETLSAVVVEGVSTLPLALLPLAALDGAVVFGWRKLVWFPVYLVGVAAFGLVTFTIPEAWSEVGDDYLRWVLVFVVFAALATGAWGLDLWLERRKRAKAQQQAVPVG
;
A
#
# COMPACT_ATOMS: atom_id res chain seq x y z
N MET A 1 -17.71 13.00 29.77
CA MET A 1 -17.64 13.79 28.52
C MET A 1 -18.78 13.34 27.62
N ASN A 2 -19.60 14.25 27.09
CA ASN A 2 -20.80 13.87 26.32
C ASN A 2 -20.39 13.35 24.93
N PRO A 3 -20.68 12.09 24.54
CA PRO A 3 -20.21 11.48 23.30
C PRO A 3 -20.62 12.26 22.04
N ARG A 4 -21.71 13.04 22.08
CA ARG A 4 -22.10 13.94 21.00
C ARG A 4 -21.05 15.03 20.70
N ARG A 5 -20.38 15.57 21.71
CA ARG A 5 -19.36 16.63 21.51
C ARG A 5 -18.10 16.11 20.84
N ILE A 6 -17.72 14.85 21.10
CA ILE A 6 -16.56 14.21 20.46
C ILE A 6 -16.84 13.93 18.99
N LEU A 7 -18.04 13.45 18.66
CA LEU A 7 -18.45 13.20 17.27
C LEU A 7 -18.45 14.49 16.43
N HIS A 8 -18.93 15.61 16.99
CA HIS A 8 -18.89 16.91 16.32
C HIS A 8 -17.48 17.45 16.15
N ALA A 9 -16.58 17.22 17.12
CA ALA A 9 -15.17 17.62 16.99
C ALA A 9 -14.45 16.85 15.87
N PHE A 10 -14.73 15.55 15.72
CA PHE A 10 -14.19 14.75 14.62
C PHE A 10 -14.73 15.21 13.25
N ALA A 11 -16.04 15.44 13.14
CA ALA A 11 -16.63 15.92 11.89
C ALA A 11 -16.13 17.33 11.51
N ALA A 12 -15.95 18.22 12.49
CA ALA A 12 -15.41 19.55 12.25
C ALA A 12 -13.92 19.53 11.88
N GLY A 13 -13.11 18.64 12.48
CA GLY A 13 -11.71 18.47 12.12
C GLY A 13 -11.52 17.97 10.68
N ALA A 14 -12.35 17.01 10.26
CA ALA A 14 -12.33 16.48 8.88
C ALA A 14 -12.72 17.55 7.84
N LEU A 15 -13.67 18.43 8.16
CA LEU A 15 -14.09 19.53 7.28
C LEU A 15 -13.09 20.70 7.25
N ALA A 16 -12.40 20.98 8.36
CA ALA A 16 -11.44 22.09 8.44
C ALA A 16 -10.12 21.81 7.69
N LEU A 17 -9.71 20.54 7.57
CA LEU A 17 -8.52 20.14 6.80
C LEU A 17 -8.68 20.34 5.29
N GLY A 18 -9.91 20.40 4.76
CA GLY A 18 -10.16 20.61 3.34
C GLY A 18 -10.04 22.06 2.86
N GLY A 19 -9.91 23.05 3.75
CA GLY A 19 -10.07 24.47 3.40
C GLY A 19 -8.78 25.28 3.18
N ALA A 20 -7.58 24.72 3.42
CA ALA A 20 -6.37 25.52 3.59
C ALA A 20 -5.17 25.19 2.68
N LEU A 21 -5.36 24.42 1.60
CA LEU A 21 -4.26 24.02 0.72
C LEU A 21 -4.48 24.53 -0.71
N ALA A 22 -4.21 25.81 -0.92
CA ALA A 22 -3.94 26.37 -2.23
C ALA A 22 -2.43 26.65 -2.32
N VAL A 23 -1.63 25.59 -2.42
CA VAL A 23 -0.23 25.69 -2.81
C VAL A 23 -0.21 25.48 -4.31
N ALA A 24 0.42 26.39 -5.05
CA ALA A 24 0.63 26.23 -6.48
C ALA A 24 1.39 24.91 -6.69
N ALA A 25 0.75 23.95 -7.36
CA ALA A 25 1.36 22.68 -7.70
C ALA A 25 2.46 22.95 -8.74
N PRO A 26 3.70 22.54 -8.50
CA PRO A 26 4.64 22.33 -9.59
C PRO A 26 4.16 21.11 -10.38
N ALA A 27 4.25 21.21 -11.70
CA ALA A 27 3.78 20.18 -12.60
C ALA A 27 4.70 18.95 -12.48
N SER A 28 4.14 17.82 -12.10
CA SER A 28 4.80 16.52 -12.25
C SER A 28 4.95 16.23 -13.75
N ALA A 29 5.91 15.38 -14.10
CA ALA A 29 6.21 15.03 -15.50
C ALA A 29 5.00 14.46 -16.27
N ASP A 30 3.98 13.98 -15.56
CA ASP A 30 2.72 13.45 -16.08
C ASP A 30 1.70 14.56 -16.46
N ASP A 31 1.78 15.73 -15.82
CA ASP A 31 0.91 16.89 -16.09
C ASP A 31 1.58 17.94 -17.00
N THR A 32 2.91 17.87 -17.22
CA THR A 32 3.59 18.72 -18.23
C THR A 32 3.50 18.15 -19.63
N ALA A 33 3.30 16.84 -19.75
CA ALA A 33 3.07 16.23 -21.03
C ALA A 33 1.71 16.72 -21.52
N ASP A 34 1.72 17.77 -22.35
CA ASP A 34 0.53 18.27 -23.01
C ASP A 34 0.52 17.62 -24.41
N PRO A 35 -0.29 16.56 -24.63
CA PRO A 35 -0.36 15.92 -25.93
C PRO A 35 -0.67 16.92 -27.05
N ALA A 36 -1.37 18.02 -26.72
CA ALA A 36 -1.68 19.08 -27.66
C ALA A 36 -0.45 19.86 -28.13
N LYS A 37 0.61 19.99 -27.30
CA LYS A 37 1.89 20.57 -27.76
C LYS A 37 2.54 19.72 -28.84
N CYS A 38 2.33 18.41 -28.79
CA CYS A 38 2.87 17.48 -29.76
C CYS A 38 1.93 17.20 -30.95
N GLU A 39 0.73 17.80 -30.98
CA GLU A 39 -0.16 17.78 -32.14
C GLU A 39 0.50 18.54 -33.30
N GLY A 40 1.07 17.81 -34.26
CA GLY A 40 1.73 18.39 -35.44
C GLY A 40 3.13 17.86 -35.70
N GLY A 41 3.76 17.24 -34.70
CA GLY A 41 5.04 16.54 -34.87
C GLY A 41 4.97 15.51 -36.00
N TYR A 42 6.02 15.44 -36.82
CA TYR A 42 6.06 14.45 -37.90
C TYR A 42 5.98 13.03 -37.34
N ARG A 43 6.54 12.77 -36.14
CA ARG A 43 6.45 11.48 -35.45
C ARG A 43 5.34 11.40 -34.39
N THR A 44 4.36 12.30 -34.45
CA THR A 44 3.02 12.06 -33.85
C THR A 44 1.97 11.79 -34.93
N SER A 45 2.37 11.89 -36.20
CA SER A 45 1.66 11.41 -37.37
C SER A 45 2.48 10.30 -38.05
N GLY A 46 1.89 9.49 -38.94
CA GLY A 46 2.68 8.54 -39.73
C GLY A 46 3.09 7.22 -39.04
N GLY A 47 2.27 6.68 -38.12
CA GLY A 47 2.46 5.34 -37.56
C GLY A 47 3.18 5.30 -36.21
N TYR A 48 3.31 6.45 -35.56
CA TYR A 48 3.66 6.55 -34.15
C TYR A 48 2.41 6.79 -33.31
N GLU A 49 2.44 6.38 -32.06
CA GLU A 49 1.43 6.70 -31.07
C GLU A 49 2.07 7.36 -29.84
N LEU A 50 1.34 8.31 -29.26
CA LEU A 50 1.72 8.93 -28.00
C LEU A 50 1.53 7.92 -26.88
N ILE A 51 2.53 7.84 -26.01
CA ILE A 51 2.56 6.90 -24.90
C ILE A 51 2.86 7.63 -23.60
N ASP A 52 2.33 7.09 -22.52
CA ASP A 52 2.91 7.30 -21.20
C ASP A 52 4.07 6.30 -21.06
N LEU A 53 5.28 6.79 -20.83
CA LEU A 53 6.49 5.98 -20.86
C LEU A 53 6.81 5.49 -19.44
N PRO A 54 6.75 4.18 -19.16
CA PRO A 54 7.07 3.66 -17.85
C PRO A 54 8.52 3.94 -17.47
N GLU A 55 8.77 4.36 -16.22
CA GLU A 55 10.11 4.78 -15.76
C GLU A 55 11.17 3.67 -15.88
N ARG A 56 10.76 2.39 -15.86
CA ARG A 56 11.66 1.25 -16.09
C ARG A 56 12.33 1.24 -17.48
N TYR A 57 11.74 1.93 -18.46
CA TYR A 57 12.33 2.10 -19.80
C TYR A 57 13.14 3.40 -19.93
N VAL A 58 13.10 4.30 -18.93
CA VAL A 58 13.76 5.60 -18.96
C VAL A 58 15.22 5.45 -18.51
N PRO A 59 16.21 5.85 -19.36
CA PRO A 59 17.61 5.88 -18.99
C PRO A 59 17.83 6.61 -17.66
N PRO A 60 18.66 6.08 -16.75
CA PRO A 60 18.98 6.73 -15.48
C PRO A 60 19.26 8.24 -15.57
N PRO A 61 20.00 8.76 -16.58
CA PRO A 61 20.29 10.20 -16.67
C PRO A 61 19.07 11.08 -17.01
N LEU A 62 18.00 10.48 -17.55
CA LEU A 62 16.76 11.15 -17.89
C LEU A 62 15.68 11.05 -16.81
N ARG A 63 15.83 10.16 -15.82
CA ARG A 63 14.84 10.00 -14.74
C ARG A 63 14.63 11.30 -13.97
N GLY A 64 13.38 11.63 -13.69
CA GLY A 64 12.99 12.90 -13.06
C GLY A 64 13.17 14.14 -13.95
N THR A 65 13.42 13.96 -15.26
CA THR A 65 13.36 15.06 -16.24
C THR A 65 11.99 15.07 -16.86
N ALA A 66 11.23 16.15 -16.70
CA ALA A 66 9.95 16.31 -17.39
C ALA A 66 10.19 16.50 -18.90
N TRP A 67 9.42 15.82 -19.75
CA TRP A 67 9.34 16.00 -21.20
C TRP A 67 7.92 16.43 -21.60
N ASP A 68 7.74 17.02 -22.79
CA ASP A 68 6.42 17.46 -23.27
C ASP A 68 5.60 16.32 -23.87
N CYS A 69 6.24 15.29 -24.43
CA CYS A 69 5.58 14.03 -24.79
C CYS A 69 6.58 12.92 -25.09
N ALA A 70 6.07 11.68 -25.03
CA ALA A 70 6.75 10.48 -25.51
C ALA A 70 5.95 9.83 -26.63
N ALA A 71 6.65 9.29 -27.64
CA ALA A 71 6.03 8.59 -28.75
C ALA A 71 6.81 7.33 -29.11
N HIS A 72 6.12 6.28 -29.54
CA HIS A 72 6.75 5.07 -30.08
C HIS A 72 6.06 4.60 -31.35
N THR A 73 6.66 3.66 -32.07
CA THR A 73 6.07 3.16 -33.32
C THR A 73 4.86 2.28 -32.99
N ALA A 74 3.68 2.58 -33.51
CA ALA A 74 2.41 1.92 -33.14
C ALA A 74 2.35 0.39 -33.42
N ASN A 75 3.34 -0.17 -34.10
CA ASN A 75 3.45 -1.62 -34.33
C ASN A 75 4.34 -2.33 -33.31
N TRP A 76 5.00 -1.60 -32.40
CA TRP A 76 5.95 -2.15 -31.43
C TRP A 76 5.44 -1.87 -30.02
N GLU A 77 5.09 -2.92 -29.28
CA GLU A 77 4.81 -2.78 -27.86
C GLU A 77 6.13 -2.66 -27.09
N LEU A 78 6.19 -1.73 -26.14
CA LEU A 78 7.34 -1.57 -25.26
C LEU A 78 7.61 -2.90 -24.50
N GLY A 79 8.76 -3.51 -24.74
CA GLY A 79 9.25 -4.67 -23.99
C GLY A 79 8.96 -6.05 -24.60
N ASP A 80 8.09 -6.17 -25.60
CA ASP A 80 7.66 -7.47 -26.15
C ASP A 80 8.75 -8.22 -26.95
N HIS A 81 9.77 -7.49 -27.40
CA HIS A 81 10.87 -8.03 -28.21
C HIS A 81 12.24 -7.86 -27.56
N GLY A 82 12.29 -7.52 -26.26
CA GLY A 82 13.54 -7.25 -25.54
C GLY A 82 14.17 -5.90 -25.87
N ASP A 83 13.72 -5.23 -26.92
CA ASP A 83 14.13 -3.86 -27.25
C ASP A 83 12.92 -2.92 -27.08
N ALA A 84 13.15 -1.77 -26.44
CA ALA A 84 12.19 -0.67 -26.40
C ALA A 84 12.77 0.50 -27.20
N GLN A 85 12.02 0.97 -28.21
CA GLN A 85 12.36 2.17 -28.97
C GLN A 85 11.26 3.21 -28.83
N TYR A 86 11.63 4.39 -28.38
CA TYR A 86 10.71 5.52 -28.22
C TYR A 86 11.44 6.84 -28.40
N LEU A 87 10.66 7.92 -28.49
CA LEU A 87 11.10 9.28 -28.71
C LEU A 87 10.59 10.15 -27.58
N LEU A 88 11.47 10.99 -27.05
CA LEU A 88 11.13 12.03 -26.09
C LEU A 88 11.28 13.40 -26.73
N TYR A 89 10.30 14.27 -26.52
CA TYR A 89 10.30 15.64 -27.04
C TYR A 89 10.30 16.67 -25.90
N TRP A 90 11.12 17.69 -26.09
CA TRP A 90 11.02 18.97 -25.39
C TRP A 90 10.85 20.07 -26.44
N ILE A 91 9.74 20.80 -26.38
CA ILE A 91 9.33 21.82 -27.34
C ILE A 91 9.47 23.20 -26.67
N ASP A 92 9.95 24.17 -27.44
CA ASP A 92 10.28 25.52 -26.96
C ASP A 92 11.32 25.48 -25.82
N ILE A 93 12.26 24.53 -25.87
CA ILE A 93 13.34 24.37 -24.89
C ILE A 93 14.49 25.35 -25.15
N GLU A 94 15.00 25.98 -24.08
CA GLU A 94 16.14 26.90 -24.15
C GLU A 94 17.48 26.14 -24.33
N PRO A 95 18.46 26.68 -25.08
CA PRO A 95 19.75 26.03 -25.33
C PRO A 95 20.48 25.62 -24.04
N GLU A 96 20.41 26.41 -22.98
CA GLU A 96 21.03 26.11 -21.69
C GLU A 96 20.43 24.86 -21.05
N ALA A 97 19.10 24.71 -21.11
CA ALA A 97 18.41 23.54 -20.56
C ALA A 97 18.77 22.26 -21.33
N VAL A 98 18.96 22.36 -22.64
CA VAL A 98 19.45 21.25 -23.48
C VAL A 98 20.84 20.81 -23.02
N ILE A 99 21.75 21.76 -22.79
CA ILE A 99 23.11 21.46 -22.33
C ILE A 99 23.09 20.88 -20.90
N ASP A 100 22.18 21.32 -20.04
CA ASP A 100 22.00 20.76 -18.69
C ASP A 100 21.51 19.31 -18.72
N ILE A 101 20.62 18.95 -19.65
CA ILE A 101 20.21 17.55 -19.86
C ILE A 101 21.41 16.72 -20.33
N LEU A 102 22.18 17.22 -21.31
CA LEU A 102 23.40 16.55 -21.80
C LEU A 102 24.45 16.38 -20.68
N ALA A 103 24.57 17.35 -19.77
CA ALA A 103 25.44 17.28 -18.60
C ALA A 103 25.15 16.08 -17.68
N ARG A 104 23.89 15.65 -17.58
CA ARG A 104 23.51 14.48 -16.78
C ARG A 104 24.06 13.19 -17.40
N PHE A 105 24.03 13.08 -18.73
CA PHE A 105 24.64 11.95 -19.44
C PHE A 105 26.16 11.92 -19.28
N GLU A 106 26.83 13.08 -19.34
CA GLU A 106 28.29 13.16 -19.09
C GLU A 106 28.64 12.74 -17.66
N GLN A 107 27.94 13.26 -16.65
CA GLN A 107 28.20 12.96 -15.24
C GLN A 107 27.99 11.50 -14.86
N THR A 108 27.07 10.82 -15.54
CA THR A 108 26.75 9.40 -15.33
C THR A 108 27.59 8.47 -16.20
N GLY A 109 28.48 9.02 -17.04
CA GLY A 109 29.39 8.24 -17.88
C GLY A 109 28.76 7.64 -19.14
N TRP A 110 27.64 8.19 -19.60
CA TRP A 110 26.97 7.82 -20.86
C TRP A 110 27.55 8.57 -22.06
N TYR A 111 28.28 9.66 -21.81
CA TYR A 111 28.79 10.58 -22.81
C TYR A 111 30.29 10.84 -22.56
N ASP A 112 31.17 10.39 -23.46
CA ASP A 112 32.64 10.56 -23.33
C ASP A 112 33.39 10.41 -24.68
N ASP A 113 32.92 9.55 -25.61
CA ASP A 113 33.75 9.10 -26.74
C ASP A 113 33.22 9.37 -28.16
N GLU A 114 32.03 9.95 -28.28
CA GLU A 114 31.33 10.10 -29.56
C GLU A 114 31.50 11.51 -30.13
N ALA A 115 31.56 11.60 -31.47
CA ALA A 115 31.64 12.89 -32.14
C ALA A 115 30.33 13.65 -31.95
N VAL A 116 30.44 14.96 -31.71
CA VAL A 116 29.29 15.85 -31.60
C VAL A 116 29.31 16.78 -32.79
N ILE A 117 28.22 16.76 -33.56
CA ILE A 117 28.01 17.71 -34.62
C ILE A 117 27.25 18.87 -34.02
N VAL A 118 27.92 20.02 -33.91
CA VAL A 118 27.33 21.25 -33.37
C VAL A 118 27.46 22.39 -34.37
N SER A 119 26.48 23.29 -34.34
CA SER A 119 26.59 24.57 -35.03
C SER A 119 25.84 25.69 -34.30
N ASN A 120 26.24 26.94 -34.55
CA ASN A 120 25.56 28.12 -33.99
C ASN A 120 25.19 29.13 -35.10
N SER A 121 24.46 30.17 -34.70
CA SER A 121 23.91 31.20 -35.59
C SER A 121 24.98 32.09 -36.25
N GLU A 122 26.22 32.10 -35.75
CA GLU A 122 27.34 32.82 -36.36
C GLU A 122 28.08 31.98 -37.43
N GLY A 123 27.62 30.76 -37.69
CA GLY A 123 28.22 29.86 -38.67
C GLY A 123 29.43 29.08 -38.15
N ARG A 124 29.70 29.11 -36.83
CA ARG A 124 30.64 28.17 -36.23
C ARG A 124 30.03 26.77 -36.30
N SER A 125 30.78 25.80 -36.79
CA SER A 125 30.40 24.39 -36.77
C SER A 125 31.60 23.52 -36.46
N GLU A 126 31.41 22.56 -35.56
CA GLU A 126 32.42 21.58 -35.17
C GLU A 126 31.82 20.18 -35.27
N ASN A 127 32.67 19.23 -35.62
CA ASN A 127 32.36 17.80 -35.68
C ASN A 127 33.54 17.06 -35.06
N ASP A 128 33.65 17.16 -33.74
CA ASP A 128 34.71 16.56 -32.95
C ASP A 128 34.14 16.16 -31.57
N ARG A 129 34.96 15.55 -30.73
CA ARG A 129 34.63 15.25 -29.34
C ARG A 129 34.59 16.55 -28.55
N MET A 130 33.46 16.81 -27.90
CA MET A 130 33.26 18.03 -27.12
C MET A 130 32.68 17.68 -25.76
N SER A 131 33.26 18.21 -24.69
CA SER A 131 32.63 18.12 -23.37
C SER A 131 31.47 19.09 -23.26
N VAL A 132 30.61 18.89 -22.26
CA VAL A 132 29.54 19.85 -21.94
C VAL A 132 30.14 21.21 -21.56
N ALA A 133 31.31 21.23 -20.92
CA ALA A 133 32.04 22.46 -20.63
C ALA A 133 32.46 23.21 -21.91
N ASP A 134 32.88 22.48 -22.97
CA ASP A 134 33.22 23.08 -24.25
C ASP A 134 32.00 23.68 -24.94
N LEU A 135 30.86 22.99 -24.91
CA LEU A 135 29.59 23.49 -25.46
C LEU A 135 29.12 24.78 -24.75
N ARG A 136 29.23 24.84 -23.42
CA ARG A 136 28.91 26.05 -22.64
C ARG A 136 29.85 27.23 -22.91
N ALA A 137 31.04 26.98 -23.45
CA ALA A 137 32.00 28.03 -23.78
C ALA A 137 31.73 28.68 -25.15
N TRP A 138 30.73 28.21 -25.91
CA TRP A 138 30.33 28.83 -27.17
C TRP A 138 29.54 30.13 -26.91
N ASP A 139 29.86 31.17 -27.68
CA ASP A 139 29.14 32.44 -27.68
C ASP A 139 28.90 32.84 -29.15
N PRO A 140 27.64 32.86 -29.63
CA PRO A 140 26.44 32.37 -28.95
C PRO A 140 26.46 30.84 -28.77
N LEU A 141 25.62 30.35 -27.85
CA LEU A 141 25.42 28.92 -27.60
C LEU A 141 25.01 28.17 -28.89
N PRO A 142 25.22 26.84 -28.95
CA PRO A 142 24.85 26.03 -30.10
C PRO A 142 23.36 26.17 -30.44
N GLY A 143 23.05 26.45 -31.70
CA GLY A 143 21.71 26.42 -32.28
C GLY A 143 21.33 25.05 -32.83
N SER A 144 22.30 24.12 -32.93
CA SER A 144 22.05 22.71 -33.16
C SER A 144 23.09 21.83 -32.47
N ILE A 145 22.62 20.69 -31.95
CA ILE A 145 23.46 19.64 -31.35
C ILE A 145 22.95 18.31 -31.88
N ASN A 146 23.82 17.49 -32.46
CA ASN A 146 23.50 16.14 -32.88
C ASN A 146 24.62 15.21 -32.44
N THR A 147 24.30 14.28 -31.55
CA THR A 147 25.24 13.28 -31.07
C THR A 147 24.51 11.99 -30.75
N ARG A 148 25.22 10.88 -30.85
CA ARG A 148 24.73 9.54 -30.53
C ARG A 148 25.68 8.93 -29.53
N PHE A 149 25.15 8.41 -28.43
CA PHE A 149 25.94 7.77 -27.38
C PHE A 149 25.11 6.68 -26.68
N GLY A 150 25.65 6.05 -25.65
CA GLY A 150 24.99 4.92 -24.98
C GLY A 150 25.58 4.66 -23.60
N ASP A 151 24.97 3.77 -22.82
CA ASP A 151 25.55 3.37 -21.55
C ASP A 151 26.88 2.66 -21.79
N ARG A 152 27.97 3.23 -21.26
CA ARG A 152 29.32 2.67 -21.37
C ARG A 152 29.44 1.28 -20.74
N ASN A 153 28.58 0.97 -19.78
CA ASN A 153 28.62 -0.30 -19.06
C ASN A 153 27.97 -1.44 -19.86
N THR A 154 26.85 -1.17 -20.54
CA THR A 154 26.12 -2.19 -21.31
C THR A 154 26.55 -2.20 -22.78
N GLY A 155 26.87 -1.04 -23.35
CA GLY A 155 27.23 -0.85 -24.76
C GLY A 155 26.09 -1.15 -25.74
N ASN A 156 24.88 -1.41 -25.24
CA ASN A 156 23.75 -1.87 -26.04
C ASN A 156 22.67 -0.80 -26.21
N ASP A 157 22.65 0.19 -25.32
CA ASP A 157 21.69 1.29 -25.41
C ASP A 157 22.19 2.34 -26.38
N ILE A 158 21.26 2.88 -27.18
CA ILE A 158 21.53 3.94 -28.14
C ILE A 158 20.63 5.11 -27.80
N ILE A 159 21.26 6.22 -27.46
CA ILE A 159 20.63 7.52 -27.26
C ILE A 159 21.04 8.39 -28.44
N HIS A 160 20.08 8.80 -29.27
CA HIS A 160 20.30 9.80 -30.30
C HIS A 160 19.77 11.15 -29.81
N PHE A 161 20.68 12.01 -29.39
CA PHE A 161 20.39 13.33 -28.85
C PHE A 161 20.43 14.37 -29.98
N THR A 162 19.27 14.92 -30.32
CA THR A 162 19.12 15.86 -31.44
C THR A 162 18.40 17.13 -30.99
N TYR A 163 19.12 18.25 -31.00
CA TYR A 163 18.58 19.57 -30.72
C TYR A 163 18.68 20.48 -31.94
N GLY A 164 17.67 21.31 -32.13
CA GLY A 164 17.73 22.46 -33.03
C GLY A 164 16.87 23.61 -32.53
N ASP A 165 17.33 24.83 -32.74
CA ASP A 165 16.69 26.08 -32.32
C ASP A 165 15.50 26.51 -33.19
N GLY A 166 15.15 25.72 -34.22
CA GLY A 166 14.07 26.01 -35.16
C GLY A 166 14.42 27.02 -36.25
N THR A 167 15.59 27.67 -36.17
CA THR A 167 16.07 28.66 -37.16
C THR A 167 17.23 28.12 -37.99
N LEU A 168 18.23 27.54 -37.35
CA LEU A 168 19.43 26.97 -37.97
C LEU A 168 19.20 25.51 -38.33
N TYR A 169 18.56 24.77 -37.43
CA TYR A 169 18.25 23.36 -37.60
C TYR A 169 16.88 23.05 -37.01
N GLN A 170 16.14 22.22 -37.71
CA GLN A 170 14.79 21.81 -37.32
C GLN A 170 14.76 20.27 -37.26
N PRO A 171 14.88 19.67 -36.05
CA PRO A 171 14.93 18.21 -35.88
C PRO A 171 13.68 17.51 -36.40
N ASP A 172 12.52 18.12 -36.18
CA ASP A 172 11.22 17.62 -36.63
C ASP A 172 10.51 18.71 -37.47
N PRO A 173 10.19 18.45 -38.75
CA PRO A 173 9.53 19.41 -39.63
C PRO A 173 8.13 19.82 -39.14
N GLY A 174 7.53 19.07 -38.21
CA GLY A 174 6.25 19.34 -37.57
C GLY A 174 6.23 20.54 -36.63
N PHE A 175 7.39 21.03 -36.18
CA PHE A 175 7.53 22.17 -35.27
C PHE A 175 8.31 23.33 -35.90
N PRO A 176 7.77 24.00 -36.94
CA PRO A 176 8.50 25.04 -37.67
C PRO A 176 8.76 26.28 -36.80
N GLY A 177 10.03 26.67 -36.70
CA GLY A 177 10.47 27.86 -35.97
C GLY A 177 10.47 27.71 -34.44
N GLN A 178 10.28 26.49 -33.91
CA GLN A 178 10.37 26.20 -32.49
C GLN A 178 11.69 25.49 -32.17
N SER A 179 12.24 25.77 -30.99
CA SER A 179 13.37 25.01 -30.49
C SER A 179 12.89 23.64 -30.00
N VAL A 180 13.54 22.58 -30.46
CA VAL A 180 13.15 21.20 -30.14
C VAL A 180 14.37 20.41 -29.75
N LEU A 181 14.30 19.76 -28.58
CA LEU A 181 15.16 18.64 -28.25
C LEU A 181 14.35 17.36 -28.47
N MET A 182 14.88 16.49 -29.33
CA MET A 182 14.38 15.15 -29.58
C MET A 182 15.44 14.15 -29.15
N ILE A 183 15.05 13.21 -28.29
CA ILE A 183 15.90 12.09 -27.89
C ILE A 183 15.26 10.80 -28.38
N ASP A 184 15.89 10.13 -29.36
CA ASP A 184 15.53 8.77 -29.78
C ASP A 184 16.25 7.79 -28.85
N VAL A 185 15.50 6.98 -28.13
CA VAL A 185 16.02 6.05 -27.14
C VAL A 185 15.73 4.64 -27.64
N ILE A 186 16.79 3.85 -27.81
CA ILE A 186 16.72 2.43 -28.14
C ILE A 186 17.44 1.70 -27.02
N VAL A 187 16.70 0.92 -26.23
CA VAL A 187 17.24 0.18 -25.08
C VAL A 187 17.03 -1.30 -25.27
N THR A 188 18.02 -2.11 -24.93
CA THR A 188 17.98 -3.57 -25.08
C THR A 188 17.45 -4.30 -23.84
N GLY A 189 16.46 -3.68 -23.18
CA GLY A 189 15.77 -4.23 -22.02
C GLY A 189 15.36 -3.16 -21.01
N ASP A 190 14.68 -3.60 -19.95
CA ASP A 190 14.32 -2.76 -18.83
C ASP A 190 15.56 -2.38 -18.02
N TYR A 191 15.60 -1.17 -17.49
CA TYR A 191 16.63 -0.78 -16.55
C TYR A 191 16.33 -1.31 -15.15
N ASP A 192 17.32 -1.93 -14.52
CA ASP A 192 17.26 -2.32 -13.11
C ASP A 192 17.09 -1.07 -12.22
N LEU A 193 15.88 -0.86 -11.70
CA LEU A 193 15.57 0.16 -10.69
C LEU A 193 16.14 -0.26 -9.33
N THR A 194 17.47 -0.28 -9.18
CA THR A 194 18.16 -0.82 -7.99
C THR A 194 19.05 0.21 -7.29
N GLY A 195 19.22 1.39 -7.89
CA GLY A 195 19.98 2.51 -7.39
C GLY A 195 19.37 3.12 -6.12
N VAL A 196 20.21 3.78 -5.33
CA VAL A 196 19.77 4.40 -4.07
C VAL A 196 18.90 5.63 -4.26
N SER A 197 18.93 6.24 -5.46
CA SER A 197 18.07 7.35 -5.89
C SER A 197 16.89 6.89 -6.73
N ASP A 198 16.89 5.66 -7.26
CA ASP A 198 15.78 5.13 -8.07
C ASP A 198 14.48 5.14 -7.27
N PRO A 199 13.31 5.39 -7.87
CA PRO A 199 12.05 5.31 -7.15
C PRO A 199 11.72 3.86 -6.78
N SER A 200 11.03 3.70 -5.66
CA SER A 200 10.35 2.45 -5.31
C SER A 200 8.85 2.54 -5.59
N VAL A 201 8.13 1.44 -5.40
CA VAL A 201 6.64 1.43 -5.42
C VAL A 201 5.98 2.44 -4.46
N LEU A 202 6.73 2.99 -3.49
CA LEU A 202 6.23 4.02 -2.57
C LEU A 202 6.33 5.46 -3.12
N SER A 203 7.04 5.66 -4.24
CA SER A 203 7.22 6.97 -4.85
C SER A 203 5.98 7.43 -5.65
N GLY A 204 5.19 6.50 -6.19
CA GLY A 204 4.08 6.77 -7.12
C GLY A 204 2.74 7.21 -6.50
N LEU A 205 2.72 7.68 -5.25
CA LEU A 205 1.48 8.19 -4.64
C LEU A 205 1.14 9.57 -5.22
N ARG A 206 -0.02 9.79 -5.82
CA ARG A 206 -0.38 11.16 -6.28
C ARG A 206 -0.46 12.17 -5.14
N THR A 207 -0.04 13.40 -5.42
CA THR A 207 -0.19 14.53 -4.51
C THR A 207 -1.67 14.89 -4.31
N ILE A 208 -2.00 15.65 -3.27
CA ILE A 208 -3.39 16.09 -3.02
C ILE A 208 -3.96 16.89 -4.21
N ALA A 209 -3.12 17.64 -4.92
CA ALA A 209 -3.54 18.44 -6.07
C ALA A 209 -3.94 17.55 -7.25
N GLU A 210 -3.12 16.55 -7.56
CA GLU A 210 -3.35 15.55 -8.62
C GLU A 210 -4.49 14.57 -8.26
N ALA A 211 -4.70 14.33 -6.97
CA ALA A 211 -5.67 13.39 -6.45
C ALA A 211 -7.10 13.94 -6.38
N ALA A 212 -7.33 15.22 -6.71
CA ALA A 212 -8.65 15.83 -6.62
C ALA A 212 -9.62 15.08 -7.53
N PRO A 213 -10.59 14.31 -6.98
CA PRO A 213 -11.41 13.47 -7.81
C PRO A 213 -12.37 14.33 -8.62
N SER A 214 -12.44 14.08 -9.92
CA SER A 214 -13.54 14.57 -10.75
C SER A 214 -14.90 14.13 -10.16
N PRO A 215 -16.01 14.83 -10.44
CA PRO A 215 -17.33 14.43 -9.92
C PRO A 215 -17.70 12.97 -10.24
N THR A 216 -17.27 12.46 -11.40
CA THR A 216 -17.46 11.06 -11.82
C THR A 216 -16.59 10.11 -11.00
N GLN A 217 -15.32 10.42 -10.77
CA GLN A 217 -14.44 9.65 -9.87
C GLN A 217 -14.96 9.67 -8.43
N ALA A 218 -15.46 10.80 -7.93
CA ALA A 218 -16.06 10.91 -6.60
C ALA A 218 -17.32 10.03 -6.47
N ALA A 219 -18.17 10.00 -7.50
CA ALA A 219 -19.32 9.10 -7.56
C ALA A 219 -18.89 7.62 -7.63
N ALA A 220 -17.88 7.29 -8.42
CA ALA A 220 -17.32 5.94 -8.50
C ALA A 220 -16.71 5.49 -7.16
N LEU A 221 -15.94 6.36 -6.49
CA LEU A 221 -15.41 6.18 -5.14
C LEU A 221 -16.52 5.86 -4.14
N GLY A 222 -17.57 6.69 -4.11
CA GLY A 222 -18.73 6.48 -3.26
C GLY A 222 -19.45 5.16 -3.58
N GLY A 223 -19.62 4.85 -4.87
CA GLY A 223 -20.22 3.60 -5.35
C GLY A 223 -19.42 2.36 -4.95
N THR A 224 -18.12 2.36 -5.19
CA THR A 224 -17.18 1.30 -4.79
C THR A 224 -17.15 1.13 -3.29
N ALA A 225 -17.18 2.22 -2.51
CA ALA A 225 -17.21 2.14 -1.06
C ALA A 225 -18.49 1.47 -0.53
N VAL A 226 -19.65 1.84 -1.09
CA VAL A 226 -20.93 1.17 -0.78
C VAL A 226 -20.91 -0.29 -1.25
N PHE A 227 -20.41 -0.56 -2.45
CA PHE A 227 -20.29 -1.90 -3.01
C PHE A 227 -19.42 -2.83 -2.16
N LEU A 228 -18.21 -2.40 -1.79
CA LEU A 228 -17.31 -3.16 -0.91
C LEU A 228 -17.94 -3.35 0.48
N THR A 229 -18.62 -2.34 1.02
CA THR A 229 -19.38 -2.49 2.28
C THR A 229 -20.42 -3.61 2.18
N LEU A 230 -21.15 -3.69 1.07
CA LEU A 230 -22.21 -4.68 0.89
C LEU A 230 -21.68 -6.07 0.53
N LEU A 231 -20.63 -6.18 -0.28
CA LEU A 231 -20.13 -7.47 -0.79
C LEU A 231 -18.92 -8.05 -0.04
N VAL A 232 -18.19 -7.25 0.71
CA VAL A 232 -17.08 -7.74 1.53
C VAL A 232 -17.49 -7.80 2.98
N ALA A 233 -18.01 -6.70 3.54
CA ALA A 233 -18.22 -6.63 4.98
C ALA A 233 -19.37 -7.50 5.47
N LEU A 234 -20.50 -7.50 4.75
CA LEU A 234 -21.65 -8.32 5.11
C LEU A 234 -21.34 -9.82 4.94
N PRO A 235 -20.87 -10.31 3.78
CA PRO A 235 -20.38 -11.69 3.63
C PRO A 235 -19.34 -12.12 4.65
N GLY A 236 -18.34 -11.27 4.92
CA GLY A 236 -17.33 -11.54 5.95
C GLY A 236 -17.97 -11.78 7.31
N TYR A 237 -18.91 -10.92 7.72
CA TYR A 237 -19.67 -11.08 8.97
C TYR A 237 -20.41 -12.43 9.05
N LEU A 238 -21.04 -12.83 7.95
CA LEU A 238 -21.77 -14.09 7.86
C LEU A 238 -20.83 -15.29 8.00
N VAL A 239 -19.65 -15.25 7.36
CA VAL A 239 -18.64 -16.31 7.49
C VAL A 239 -18.10 -16.37 8.92
N ASP A 240 -17.78 -15.24 9.53
CA ASP A 240 -17.24 -15.20 10.90
C ASP A 240 -18.24 -15.74 11.93
N THR A 241 -19.53 -15.42 11.79
CA THR A 241 -20.56 -16.02 12.67
C THR A 241 -20.65 -17.54 12.53
N VAL A 242 -20.45 -18.09 11.34
CA VAL A 242 -20.37 -19.55 11.13
C VAL A 242 -19.09 -20.11 11.72
N LEU A 243 -17.95 -19.48 11.43
CA LEU A 243 -16.64 -19.91 11.88
C LEU A 243 -16.55 -19.92 13.40
N ASP A 244 -16.98 -18.87 14.10
CA ASP A 244 -16.87 -18.81 15.56
C ASP A 244 -17.70 -19.93 16.24
N ARG A 245 -18.94 -20.15 15.77
CA ARG A 245 -19.79 -21.25 16.24
C ARG A 245 -19.14 -22.62 16.04
N ARG A 246 -18.58 -22.86 14.86
CA ARG A 246 -17.98 -24.16 14.48
C ARG A 246 -16.59 -24.35 15.09
N TRP A 247 -15.82 -23.29 15.21
CA TRP A 247 -14.49 -23.29 15.82
C TRP A 247 -14.58 -23.52 17.32
N ALA A 248 -15.59 -22.99 18.01
CA ALA A 248 -15.86 -23.33 19.41
C ALA A 248 -16.15 -24.83 19.59
N GLN A 249 -16.98 -25.41 18.71
CA GLN A 249 -17.26 -26.85 18.70
C GLN A 249 -16.02 -27.69 18.39
N LEU A 250 -15.24 -27.29 17.40
CA LEU A 250 -13.99 -27.96 17.02
C LEU A 250 -12.96 -27.90 18.14
N ARG A 251 -12.76 -26.73 18.76
CA ARG A 251 -11.88 -26.56 19.93
C ARG A 251 -12.35 -27.42 21.10
N ALA A 252 -13.64 -27.47 21.40
CA ALA A 252 -14.19 -28.33 22.45
C ALA A 252 -13.93 -29.82 22.16
N TRP A 253 -14.18 -30.26 20.93
CA TRP A 253 -13.88 -31.62 20.49
C TRP A 253 -12.38 -31.96 20.56
N TRP A 254 -11.50 -31.04 20.14
CA TRP A 254 -10.05 -31.21 20.23
C TRP A 254 -9.58 -31.31 21.68
N ARG A 255 -10.12 -30.48 22.59
CA ARG A 255 -9.83 -30.55 24.03
C ARG A 255 -10.30 -31.89 24.62
N LEU A 256 -11.50 -32.35 24.26
CA LEU A 256 -12.02 -33.66 24.68
C LEU A 256 -11.15 -34.81 24.16
N ARG A 257 -10.68 -34.74 22.91
CA ARG A 257 -9.75 -35.73 22.34
C ARG A 257 -8.41 -35.75 23.07
N ARG A 258 -7.81 -34.58 23.33
CA ARG A 258 -6.55 -34.49 24.09
C ARG A 258 -6.71 -34.99 25.52
N ALA A 259 -7.82 -34.66 26.19
CA ALA A 259 -8.11 -35.15 27.54
C ALA A 259 -8.26 -36.69 27.57
N ARG A 260 -8.98 -37.27 26.59
CA ARG A 260 -9.09 -38.74 26.46
C ARG A 260 -7.76 -39.40 26.13
N ALA A 261 -6.93 -38.80 25.29
CA ALA A 261 -5.59 -39.30 24.98
C ALA A 261 -4.67 -39.27 26.22
N ALA A 262 -4.71 -38.18 27.00
CA ALA A 262 -3.97 -38.06 28.26
C ALA A 262 -4.45 -39.09 29.30
N ALA A 263 -5.77 -39.28 29.46
CA ALA A 263 -6.34 -40.27 30.38
C ALA A 263 -5.95 -41.71 29.99
N ARG A 264 -5.84 -42.03 28.70
CA ARG A 264 -5.33 -43.33 28.23
C ARG A 264 -3.86 -43.53 28.54
N LYS A 265 -3.04 -42.48 28.43
CA LYS A 265 -1.59 -42.55 28.69
C LYS A 265 -1.26 -42.60 30.19
N GLY A 266 -2.18 -42.15 31.04
CA GLY A 266 -2.04 -42.15 32.50
C GLY A 266 -2.65 -43.35 33.22
N ARG A 267 -3.16 -44.38 32.52
CA ARG A 267 -3.61 -45.62 33.18
C ARG A 267 -2.35 -46.43 33.52
N PRO A 268 -1.91 -46.50 34.80
CA PRO A 268 -0.71 -47.24 35.16
C PRO A 268 -0.99 -48.71 34.89
N THR A 269 -0.09 -49.35 34.16
CA THR A 269 -0.11 -50.80 33.87
C THR A 269 0.29 -51.64 35.09
N ASP A 270 0.09 -51.13 36.31
CA ASP A 270 0.48 -51.81 37.54
C ASP A 270 -0.77 -52.44 38.17
N ALA A 271 -1.30 -53.44 37.48
CA ALA A 271 -2.16 -54.43 38.11
C ALA A 271 -1.27 -55.42 38.87
N ALA A 272 -0.84 -55.04 40.08
CA ALA A 272 -0.53 -56.01 41.11
C ALA A 272 -1.87 -56.48 41.74
N PRO A 273 -2.15 -57.79 41.81
CA PRO A 273 -3.42 -58.31 42.30
C PRO A 273 -3.59 -58.12 43.81
N ALA A 274 -4.86 -57.91 44.19
CA ALA A 274 -5.34 -57.55 45.51
C ALA A 274 -5.04 -58.58 46.61
N ALA A 275 -4.75 -58.06 47.81
CA ALA A 275 -5.07 -58.74 49.06
C ALA A 275 -6.27 -58.03 49.70
N SER A 276 -7.33 -58.82 49.85
CA SER A 276 -8.62 -58.55 50.46
C SER A 276 -8.52 -58.06 51.91
N ALA A 277 -9.25 -56.99 52.25
CA ALA A 277 -9.83 -56.84 53.58
C ALA A 277 -11.10 -55.98 53.50
N ALA A 278 -12.22 -56.61 53.83
CA ALA A 278 -13.54 -56.04 53.89
C ALA A 278 -13.73 -55.16 55.13
N SER A 279 -14.46 -54.06 55.01
CA SER A 279 -15.30 -53.53 56.10
C SER A 279 -16.49 -52.73 55.56
N VAL A 280 -17.59 -52.93 56.28
CA VAL A 280 -19.00 -52.64 56.02
C VAL A 280 -19.34 -51.16 56.26
N PRO A 281 -20.44 -50.60 55.69
CA PRO A 281 -20.70 -49.17 55.66
C PRO A 281 -21.50 -48.69 56.88
N SER A 282 -21.23 -47.45 57.30
CA SER A 282 -22.02 -46.73 58.31
C SER A 282 -22.88 -45.65 57.63
N PRO A 283 -24.21 -45.65 57.83
CA PRO A 283 -25.11 -44.63 57.29
C PRO A 283 -25.29 -43.50 58.30
N GLY A 284 -24.81 -42.30 57.97
CA GLY A 284 -25.13 -41.12 58.76
C GLY A 284 -24.12 -40.00 58.58
N SER A 285 -24.42 -39.06 57.69
CA SER A 285 -24.18 -37.62 57.86
C SER A 285 -24.53 -36.90 56.57
N ALA A 286 -25.76 -36.38 56.53
CA ALA A 286 -26.13 -35.30 55.64
C ALA A 286 -25.46 -34.03 56.15
N ALA A 287 -24.30 -33.68 55.59
CA ALA A 287 -23.64 -32.40 55.81
C ALA A 287 -23.04 -31.91 54.48
N SER A 288 -23.84 -31.09 53.78
CA SER A 288 -23.42 -29.99 52.91
C SER A 288 -22.04 -30.12 52.27
N ALA A 289 -22.01 -30.78 51.11
CA ALA A 289 -20.87 -30.73 50.20
C ALA A 289 -20.62 -29.26 49.78
N PRO A 290 -19.47 -28.65 50.10
CA PRO A 290 -19.13 -27.34 49.56
C PRO A 290 -18.99 -27.50 48.05
N SER A 291 -19.83 -26.78 47.32
CA SER A 291 -19.84 -26.66 45.86
C SER A 291 -18.41 -26.46 45.35
N ALA A 292 -17.85 -27.52 44.77
CA ALA A 292 -16.54 -27.57 44.13
C ALA A 292 -16.52 -26.78 42.81
N HIS A 293 -16.97 -25.53 42.85
CA HIS A 293 -16.51 -24.49 41.95
C HIS A 293 -15.18 -23.97 42.50
N ALA A 294 -14.19 -24.87 42.57
CA ALA A 294 -12.80 -24.46 42.69
C ALA A 294 -12.50 -23.66 41.44
N ALA A 295 -12.62 -22.33 41.57
CA ALA A 295 -12.22 -21.37 40.57
C ALA A 295 -10.82 -21.80 40.12
N SER A 296 -10.73 -22.30 38.89
CA SER A 296 -9.46 -22.62 38.27
C SER A 296 -8.66 -21.34 38.28
N VAL A 297 -7.75 -21.21 39.23
CA VAL A 297 -6.81 -20.09 39.33
C VAL A 297 -6.02 -20.14 38.03
N ALA A 298 -6.44 -19.34 37.06
CA ALA A 298 -5.82 -19.28 35.74
C ALA A 298 -4.36 -18.95 35.98
N ARG A 299 -3.47 -19.89 35.64
CA ARG A 299 -2.02 -19.68 35.74
C ARG A 299 -1.70 -18.34 35.08
N PRO A 300 -0.97 -17.43 35.75
CA PRO A 300 -0.64 -16.14 35.18
C PRO A 300 0.12 -16.39 33.87
N ALA A 301 -0.45 -15.92 32.76
CA ALA A 301 0.18 -16.03 31.45
C ALA A 301 1.59 -15.42 31.53
N ARG A 302 2.60 -16.17 31.04
CA ARG A 302 3.99 -15.72 31.02
C ARG A 302 4.05 -14.37 30.30
N ARG A 303 4.51 -13.33 31.00
CA ARG A 303 4.63 -11.97 30.45
C ARG A 303 5.70 -11.99 29.36
N GLN A 304 5.30 -11.75 28.10
CA GLN A 304 6.26 -11.53 27.03
C GLN A 304 6.96 -10.18 27.23
N PRO A 305 8.27 -10.10 26.97
CA PRO A 305 9.01 -8.85 27.13
C PRO A 305 8.68 -7.88 25.99
N SER A 306 8.48 -6.59 26.34
CA SER A 306 8.02 -5.54 25.42
C SER A 306 9.01 -5.18 24.32
N TRP A 307 10.29 -5.51 24.47
CA TRP A 307 11.31 -5.23 23.45
C TRP A 307 11.14 -6.07 22.17
N LEU A 308 10.39 -7.18 22.24
CA LEU A 308 10.11 -8.05 21.08
C LEU A 308 9.26 -7.39 19.99
N VAL A 309 8.75 -6.18 20.23
CA VAL A 309 7.99 -5.42 19.22
C VAL A 309 8.88 -4.98 18.05
N TRP A 310 10.10 -4.52 18.33
CA TRP A 310 11.00 -4.00 17.29
C TRP A 310 11.47 -5.07 16.30
N PRO A 311 11.92 -6.28 16.74
CA PRO A 311 12.20 -7.35 15.80
C PRO A 311 10.97 -7.78 15.00
N GLY A 312 9.77 -7.68 15.59
CA GLY A 312 8.52 -7.93 14.89
C GLY A 312 8.27 -6.94 13.75
N PHE A 313 8.44 -5.63 14.01
CA PHE A 313 8.35 -4.60 12.98
C PHE A 313 9.42 -4.77 11.91
N ALA A 314 10.67 -5.06 12.28
CA ALA A 314 11.72 -5.34 11.32
C ALA A 314 11.37 -6.53 10.42
N ALA A 315 10.91 -7.65 10.99
CA ALA A 315 10.51 -8.83 10.22
C ALA A 315 9.33 -8.51 9.27
N ALA A 316 8.34 -7.77 9.73
CA ALA A 316 7.21 -7.37 8.90
C ALA A 316 7.59 -6.42 7.78
N SER A 317 8.48 -5.45 8.06
CA SER A 317 9.00 -4.51 7.06
C SER A 317 9.79 -5.25 5.99
N PHE A 318 10.63 -6.20 6.39
CA PHE A 318 11.38 -7.05 5.47
C PHE A 318 10.47 -7.85 4.54
N ILE A 319 9.42 -8.48 5.09
CA ILE A 319 8.41 -9.19 4.27
C ILE A 319 7.69 -8.20 3.35
N ALA A 320 7.32 -7.03 3.85
CA ALA A 320 6.62 -6.01 3.07
C ALA A 320 7.46 -5.49 1.90
N CYS A 321 8.79 -5.46 1.99
CA CYS A 321 9.65 -5.00 0.89
C CYS A 321 9.59 -5.89 -0.35
N PHE A 322 9.21 -7.17 -0.23
CA PHE A 322 9.01 -8.07 -1.39
C PHE A 322 7.80 -7.69 -2.26
N ILE A 323 7.07 -6.65 -1.87
CA ILE A 323 6.09 -5.98 -2.73
C ILE A 323 6.74 -5.36 -3.97
N ASP A 324 7.98 -4.86 -3.82
CA ASP A 324 8.73 -4.20 -4.87
C ASP A 324 9.48 -5.27 -5.67
N PRO A 325 9.27 -5.37 -7.00
CA PRO A 325 9.94 -6.37 -7.83
C PRO A 325 11.46 -6.27 -7.77
N SER A 326 11.99 -5.07 -7.55
CA SER A 326 13.42 -4.78 -7.51
C SER A 326 14.05 -5.05 -6.15
N PHE A 327 13.27 -5.56 -5.18
CA PHE A 327 13.80 -5.89 -3.86
C PHE A 327 14.80 -7.06 -3.91
N GLY A 328 16.02 -6.82 -3.43
CA GLY A 328 17.14 -7.75 -3.48
C GLY A 328 18.36 -7.24 -2.69
N VAL A 329 19.56 -7.66 -3.09
CA VAL A 329 20.82 -7.20 -2.47
C VAL A 329 21.31 -5.96 -3.22
N ASN A 330 20.60 -4.84 -3.05
CA ASN A 330 20.93 -3.57 -3.70
C ASN A 330 20.65 -2.36 -2.78
N PRO A 331 21.16 -1.16 -3.13
CA PRO A 331 20.96 0.05 -2.34
C PRO A 331 19.49 0.47 -2.19
N LEU A 332 18.66 0.33 -3.23
CA LEU A 332 17.22 0.61 -3.16
C LEU A 332 16.56 -0.18 -2.02
N SER A 333 16.88 -1.48 -1.93
CA SER A 333 16.29 -2.40 -0.95
C SER A 333 16.58 -2.00 0.48
N VAL A 334 17.78 -1.45 0.76
CA VAL A 334 18.12 -0.91 2.08
C VAL A 334 17.27 0.32 2.39
N ARG A 335 17.12 1.25 1.43
CA ARG A 335 16.28 2.45 1.58
C ARG A 335 14.82 2.07 1.79
N LEU A 336 14.29 1.15 1.00
CA LEU A 336 12.91 0.66 1.08
C LEU A 336 12.64 -0.03 2.43
N PHE A 337 13.56 -0.86 2.91
CA PHE A 337 13.45 -1.50 4.22
C PHE A 337 13.40 -0.48 5.36
N LEU A 338 14.28 0.52 5.34
CA LEU A 338 14.30 1.58 6.36
C LEU A 338 13.01 2.41 6.33
N THR A 339 12.53 2.73 5.13
CA THR A 339 11.28 3.46 4.87
C THR A 339 10.08 2.70 5.44
N MET A 340 9.92 1.42 5.08
CA MET A 340 8.84 0.56 5.57
C MET A 340 8.91 0.39 7.10
N PHE A 341 10.11 0.18 7.65
CA PHE A 341 10.30 0.07 9.10
C PHE A 341 9.94 1.34 9.85
N LEU A 342 10.33 2.50 9.31
CA LEU A 342 10.00 3.78 9.91
C LEU A 342 8.51 4.07 9.82
N SER A 343 7.85 3.78 8.70
CA SER A 343 6.40 3.89 8.54
C SER A 343 5.65 3.02 9.55
N LEU A 344 5.94 1.71 9.57
CA LEU A 344 5.31 0.75 10.47
C LEU A 344 5.50 1.17 11.93
N SER A 345 6.71 1.60 12.27
CA SER A 345 7.01 2.10 13.61
C SER A 345 6.20 3.35 13.93
N LEU A 346 6.12 4.31 13.01
CA LEU A 346 5.43 5.58 13.22
C LEU A 346 3.93 5.36 13.42
N VAL A 347 3.25 4.68 12.49
CA VAL A 347 1.82 4.41 12.56
C VAL A 347 1.46 3.68 13.85
N ASN A 348 2.20 2.63 14.18
CA ASN A 348 1.87 1.77 15.32
C ASN A 348 2.27 2.38 16.68
N VAL A 349 3.43 3.04 16.79
CA VAL A 349 3.88 3.66 18.05
C VAL A 349 3.07 4.91 18.35
N VAL A 350 2.79 5.76 17.36
CA VAL A 350 1.97 6.96 17.56
C VAL A 350 0.52 6.56 17.87
N GLY A 351 -0.04 5.59 17.12
CA GLY A 351 -1.37 5.04 17.40
C GLY A 351 -1.46 4.45 18.82
N TRP A 352 -0.46 3.67 19.23
CA TRP A 352 -0.36 3.17 20.60
C TRP A 352 -0.29 4.29 21.64
N TYR A 353 0.56 5.30 21.43
CA TYR A 353 0.74 6.39 22.38
C TYR A 353 -0.55 7.20 22.56
N ALA A 354 -1.26 7.48 21.46
CA ALA A 354 -2.55 8.16 21.50
C ALA A 354 -3.60 7.34 22.28
N ALA A 355 -3.73 6.06 21.96
CA ALA A 355 -4.63 5.16 22.69
C ALA A 355 -4.25 5.05 24.17
N ALA A 356 -2.97 4.91 24.48
CA ALA A 356 -2.45 4.85 25.84
C ALA A 356 -2.73 6.14 26.63
N ALA A 357 -2.56 7.31 26.01
CA ALA A 357 -2.86 8.60 26.63
C ALA A 357 -4.35 8.71 27.01
N ILE A 358 -5.24 8.22 26.14
CA ILE A 358 -6.69 8.24 26.38
C ILE A 358 -7.08 7.23 27.46
N VAL A 359 -6.57 6.01 27.38
CA VAL A 359 -6.86 4.96 28.37
C VAL A 359 -6.34 5.39 29.75
N ARG A 360 -5.15 5.99 29.86
CA ARG A 360 -4.65 6.56 31.12
C ARG A 360 -5.51 7.68 31.67
N ARG A 361 -6.17 8.47 30.81
CA ARG A 361 -7.11 9.51 31.27
C ARG A 361 -8.44 8.92 31.76
N ILE A 362 -8.90 7.81 31.18
CA ILE A 362 -10.16 7.15 31.56
C ILE A 362 -9.95 6.24 32.79
N GLU A 363 -8.82 5.54 32.84
CA GLU A 363 -8.44 4.56 33.86
C GLU A 363 -6.96 4.77 34.25
N PRO A 364 -6.67 5.68 35.20
CA PRO A 364 -5.29 6.04 35.59
C PRO A 364 -4.42 4.88 36.08
N GLY A 365 -5.03 3.80 36.57
CA GLY A 365 -4.33 2.59 37.01
C GLY A 365 -3.95 1.63 35.88
N SER A 366 -4.42 1.85 34.66
CA SER A 366 -4.11 1.00 33.52
C SER A 366 -2.68 1.24 33.03
N GLN A 367 -1.94 0.16 32.80
CA GLN A 367 -0.63 0.19 32.15
C GLN A 367 -0.76 -0.38 30.75
N PRO A 368 -1.20 0.42 29.75
CA PRO A 368 -1.27 -0.05 28.37
C PRO A 368 0.12 -0.47 27.91
N ARG A 369 0.20 -1.64 27.25
CA ARG A 369 1.44 -2.19 26.71
C ARG A 369 1.22 -2.52 25.24
N ILE A 370 2.22 -2.23 24.43
CA ILE A 370 2.27 -2.67 23.04
C ILE A 370 2.82 -4.10 23.01
N THR A 371 2.15 -4.98 22.28
CA THR A 371 2.59 -6.37 22.08
C THR A 371 2.49 -6.70 20.60
N PHE A 372 3.56 -7.26 20.04
CA PHE A 372 3.58 -7.68 18.66
C PHE A 372 2.93 -9.06 18.53
N ARG A 373 1.98 -9.19 17.59
CA ARG A 373 1.27 -10.44 17.35
C ARG A 373 2.01 -11.23 16.26
N TRP A 374 3.04 -12.00 16.64
CA TRP A 374 3.85 -12.79 15.69
C TRP A 374 3.06 -13.66 14.70
N GLY A 375 1.83 -14.07 15.05
CA GLY A 375 0.94 -14.78 14.14
C GLY A 375 0.40 -13.96 12.96
N SER A 376 0.62 -12.64 12.91
CA SER A 376 0.29 -11.79 11.77
C SER A 376 1.31 -11.90 10.63
N LEU A 377 2.57 -12.27 10.91
CA LEU A 377 3.62 -12.35 9.87
C LEU A 377 3.25 -13.26 8.68
N PRO A 378 2.66 -14.47 8.88
CA PRO A 378 2.20 -15.27 7.76
C PRO A 378 1.07 -14.62 6.94
N LEU A 379 0.25 -13.77 7.57
CA LEU A 379 -0.80 -13.03 6.85
C LEU A 379 -0.18 -11.94 5.97
N VAL A 380 0.81 -11.21 6.48
CA VAL A 380 1.57 -10.21 5.70
C VAL A 380 2.29 -10.89 4.55
N ALA A 381 2.98 -12.00 4.80
CA ALA A 381 3.66 -12.75 3.76
C ALA A 381 2.68 -13.30 2.70
N GLY A 382 1.51 -13.79 3.13
CA GLY A 382 0.46 -14.22 2.21
C GLY A 382 -0.11 -13.08 1.37
N ALA A 383 -0.27 -11.89 1.95
CA ALA A 383 -0.70 -10.70 1.23
C ALA A 383 0.32 -10.25 0.17
N VAL A 384 1.61 -10.20 0.54
CA VAL A 384 2.68 -9.86 -0.41
C VAL A 384 2.78 -10.91 -1.52
N LEU A 385 2.72 -12.20 -1.18
CA LEU A 385 2.70 -13.26 -2.17
C LEU A 385 1.50 -13.14 -3.11
N PHE A 386 0.32 -12.84 -2.59
CA PHE A 386 -0.89 -12.66 -3.40
C PHE A 386 -0.78 -11.45 -4.32
N ALA A 387 -0.25 -10.32 -3.83
CA ALA A 387 0.00 -9.14 -4.66
C ALA A 387 0.97 -9.48 -5.81
N ARG A 388 2.09 -10.15 -5.50
CA ARG A 388 3.09 -10.55 -6.51
C ARG A 388 2.60 -11.63 -7.48
N LEU A 389 1.67 -12.50 -7.09
CA LEU A 389 1.14 -13.55 -7.98
C LEU A 389 0.05 -13.03 -8.92
N LEU A 390 -0.53 -11.88 -8.61
CA LEU A 390 -1.56 -11.23 -9.42
C LEU A 390 -1.05 -9.99 -10.14
N ASP A 391 0.26 -9.72 -10.04
CA ASP A 391 0.89 -8.48 -10.50
C ASP A 391 0.14 -7.23 -10.02
N PHE A 392 -0.46 -7.32 -8.82
CA PHE A 392 -1.26 -6.25 -8.25
C PHE A 392 -0.31 -5.16 -7.71
N GLU A 393 0.07 -4.25 -8.59
CA GLU A 393 0.79 -3.01 -8.29
C GLU A 393 -0.25 -1.91 -8.10
N PRO A 394 -0.38 -1.31 -6.90
CA PRO A 394 0.44 -1.44 -5.70
C PRO A 394 -0.02 -2.59 -4.83
N GLY A 395 0.91 -3.36 -4.29
CA GLY A 395 0.55 -4.32 -3.25
C GLY A 395 -0.08 -3.54 -2.08
N ALA A 396 -1.38 -3.72 -1.86
CA ALA A 396 -2.02 -3.14 -0.69
C ALA A 396 -1.34 -3.77 0.54
N VAL A 397 -0.41 -3.05 1.16
CA VAL A 397 0.27 -3.50 2.37
C VAL A 397 -0.78 -3.48 3.46
N PHE A 398 -1.45 -4.62 3.67
CA PHE A 398 -2.41 -4.76 4.75
C PHE A 398 -1.64 -4.64 6.07
N GLY A 399 -1.59 -3.43 6.64
CA GLY A 399 -0.89 -3.07 7.88
C GLY A 399 -1.44 -3.75 9.16
N ILE A 400 -2.08 -4.91 9.06
CA ILE A 400 -2.55 -5.72 10.20
C ILE A 400 -1.39 -6.51 10.79
N VAL A 401 -0.27 -5.83 10.99
CA VAL A 401 0.90 -6.45 11.59
C VAL A 401 0.84 -6.33 13.11
N ALA A 402 0.36 -5.20 13.62
CA ALA A 402 0.25 -4.94 15.05
C ALA A 402 -1.21 -4.70 15.49
N GLY A 403 -1.81 -5.71 16.11
CA GLY A 403 -3.06 -5.55 16.83
C GLY A 403 -2.80 -5.01 18.25
N LEU A 404 -3.38 -3.86 18.58
CA LEU A 404 -3.41 -3.33 19.95
C LEU A 404 -4.40 -4.14 20.79
N THR A 405 -3.93 -5.17 21.51
CA THR A 405 -4.77 -5.84 22.52
C THR A 405 -4.73 -5.10 23.84
N PHE A 406 -5.81 -4.41 24.18
CA PHE A 406 -6.04 -3.98 25.56
C PHE A 406 -6.65 -5.16 26.33
N VAL A 407 -5.93 -5.66 27.35
CA VAL A 407 -6.32 -6.86 28.13
C VAL A 407 -7.37 -6.52 29.21
N THR A 408 -7.78 -5.27 29.33
CA THR A 408 -8.73 -4.82 30.35
C THR A 408 -10.15 -4.95 29.80
N ALA A 409 -11.01 -5.68 30.52
CA ALA A 409 -12.44 -5.75 30.21
C ALA A 409 -13.09 -4.39 30.51
N LEU A 410 -13.08 -3.50 29.52
CA LEU A 410 -13.78 -2.22 29.60
C LEU A 410 -15.27 -2.44 29.33
N ALA A 411 -16.11 -1.53 29.82
CA ALA A 411 -17.49 -1.48 29.35
C ALA A 411 -17.49 -1.27 27.83
N ALA A 412 -18.37 -1.99 27.10
CA ALA A 412 -18.39 -2.01 25.63
C ALA A 412 -18.39 -0.61 24.97
N SER A 413 -19.00 0.39 25.62
CA SER A 413 -18.99 1.78 25.14
C SER A 413 -17.61 2.45 25.19
N ARG A 414 -16.79 2.14 26.21
CA ARG A 414 -15.43 2.66 26.32
C ARG A 414 -14.48 1.94 25.38
N GLU A 415 -14.67 0.64 25.20
CA GLU A 415 -13.90 -0.16 24.23
C GLU A 415 -14.15 0.37 22.80
N ALA A 416 -15.41 0.59 22.43
CA ALA A 416 -15.77 1.21 21.15
C ALA A 416 -15.18 2.63 21.01
N LEU A 417 -15.16 3.43 22.08
CA LEU A 417 -14.52 4.75 22.04
C LEU A 417 -13.01 4.65 21.76
N VAL A 418 -12.30 3.69 22.38
CA VAL A 418 -10.86 3.48 22.13
C VAL A 418 -10.63 3.10 20.67
N VAL A 419 -11.45 2.21 20.10
CA VAL A 419 -11.40 1.87 18.68
C VAL A 419 -11.63 3.10 17.79
N LEU A 420 -12.69 3.86 18.05
CA LEU A 420 -13.02 5.06 17.26
C LEU A 420 -11.89 6.10 17.30
N VAL A 421 -11.23 6.26 18.44
CA VAL A 421 -10.09 7.18 18.51
C VAL A 421 -8.87 6.60 17.81
N GLY A 422 -8.60 5.29 17.91
CA GLY A 422 -7.53 4.63 17.16
C GLY A 422 -7.67 4.85 15.65
N VAL A 423 -8.87 4.61 15.12
CA VAL A 423 -9.23 4.84 13.71
C VAL A 423 -9.10 6.31 13.33
N GLY A 424 -9.61 7.22 14.16
CA GLY A 424 -9.52 8.66 13.93
C GLY A 424 -8.08 9.18 13.95
N MET A 425 -7.23 8.63 14.82
CA MET A 425 -5.80 8.97 14.87
C MET A 425 -5.04 8.41 13.69
N ALA A 426 -5.33 7.18 13.25
CA ALA A 426 -4.73 6.61 12.04
C ALA A 426 -5.05 7.49 10.82
N LEU A 427 -6.33 7.85 10.63
CA LEU A 427 -6.74 8.78 9.57
C LEU A 427 -6.06 10.15 9.68
N LEU A 428 -5.94 10.70 10.89
CA LEU A 428 -5.27 11.98 11.10
C LEU A 428 -3.78 11.92 10.73
N ILE A 429 -3.08 10.86 11.16
CA ILE A 429 -1.65 10.67 10.87
C ILE A 429 -1.45 10.49 9.36
N SER A 430 -2.27 9.67 8.71
CA SER A 430 -2.22 9.50 7.25
C SER A 430 -2.53 10.80 6.52
N ALA A 431 -3.53 11.58 6.95
CA ALA A 431 -3.82 12.87 6.33
C ALA A 431 -2.65 13.85 6.47
N VAL A 432 -2.04 13.94 7.66
CA VAL A 432 -0.84 14.78 7.88
C VAL A 432 0.35 14.29 7.05
N ALA A 433 0.54 12.98 6.96
CA ALA A 433 1.60 12.40 6.13
C ALA A 433 1.38 12.69 4.65
N TRP A 434 0.15 12.66 4.16
CA TRP A 434 -0.17 12.96 2.76
C TRP A 434 0.04 14.44 2.41
N VAL A 435 -0.29 15.35 3.33
CA VAL A 435 0.07 16.78 3.19
C VAL A 435 1.58 16.95 3.15
N GLY A 436 2.32 16.25 4.02
CA GLY A 436 3.78 16.24 4.00
C GLY A 436 4.34 15.70 2.68
N TYR A 437 3.83 14.56 2.21
CA TYR A 437 4.20 13.95 0.93
C TYR A 437 3.99 14.96 -0.20
N SER A 438 2.81 15.57 -0.28
CA SER A 438 2.46 16.54 -1.33
C SER A 438 3.36 17.79 -1.32
N ALA A 439 3.87 18.18 -0.14
CA ALA A 439 4.81 19.29 -0.01
C ALA A 439 6.25 18.93 -0.41
N PHE A 440 6.65 17.67 -0.25
CA PHE A 440 8.02 17.21 -0.54
C PHE A 440 8.19 16.59 -1.92
N ALA A 441 7.14 16.00 -2.52
CA ALA A 441 7.22 15.35 -3.83
C ALA A 441 7.86 16.25 -4.91
N PRO A 442 7.48 17.53 -5.04
CA PRO A 442 8.14 18.41 -6.02
C PRO A 442 9.61 18.69 -5.76
N LEU A 443 10.01 18.70 -4.50
CA LEU A 443 11.40 18.95 -4.11
C LEU A 443 12.26 17.72 -4.42
N VAL A 444 11.69 16.52 -4.38
CA VAL A 444 12.33 15.27 -4.81
C VAL A 444 12.47 15.24 -6.33
N GLU A 445 11.44 15.67 -7.07
CA GLU A 445 11.50 15.79 -8.53
C GLU A 445 12.56 16.80 -8.98
N ALA A 446 12.61 17.96 -8.33
CA ALA A 446 13.62 18.99 -8.60
C ALA A 446 15.05 18.58 -8.17
N SER A 447 15.20 17.51 -7.38
CA SER A 447 16.49 17.01 -6.90
C SER A 447 16.48 15.48 -6.79
N PRO A 448 16.51 14.76 -7.93
CA PRO A 448 16.41 13.30 -7.97
C PRO A 448 17.49 12.59 -7.12
N ASP A 449 18.68 13.19 -7.01
CA ASP A 449 19.81 12.66 -6.24
C ASP A 449 19.69 12.86 -4.72
N ALA A 450 18.66 13.57 -4.24
CA ALA A 450 18.44 13.82 -2.82
C ALA A 450 17.87 12.59 -2.09
N VAL A 451 18.69 11.55 -1.95
CA VAL A 451 18.33 10.23 -1.37
C VAL A 451 17.58 10.32 -0.05
N VAL A 452 18.02 11.21 0.87
CA VAL A 452 17.39 11.37 2.19
C VAL A 452 15.99 11.97 2.06
N LEU A 453 15.84 12.95 1.18
CA LEU A 453 14.55 13.59 0.91
C LEU A 453 13.59 12.60 0.24
N ARG A 454 14.09 11.79 -0.70
CA ARG A 454 13.33 10.70 -1.33
C ARG A 454 12.87 9.67 -0.29
N ALA A 455 13.77 9.16 0.55
CA ALA A 455 13.41 8.22 1.62
C ALA A 455 12.38 8.80 2.61
N ALA A 456 12.50 10.08 2.97
CA ALA A 456 11.53 10.76 3.82
C ALA A 456 10.15 10.87 3.14
N THR A 457 10.13 11.21 1.85
CA THR A 457 8.90 11.31 1.05
C THR A 457 8.23 9.95 0.89
N GLU A 458 9.00 8.90 0.56
CA GLU A 458 8.50 7.52 0.52
C GLU A 458 8.01 7.03 1.89
N THR A 459 8.62 7.48 2.99
CA THR A 459 8.14 7.14 4.35
C THR A 459 6.78 7.75 4.59
N LEU A 460 6.57 9.00 4.18
CA LEU A 460 5.28 9.67 4.29
C LEU A 460 4.23 8.95 3.45
N SER A 461 4.56 8.60 2.20
CA SER A 461 3.69 7.79 1.33
C SER A 461 3.31 6.45 1.98
N ALA A 462 4.28 5.71 2.52
CA ALA A 462 4.03 4.47 3.24
C ALA A 462 3.11 4.65 4.46
N VAL A 463 3.24 5.75 5.21
CA VAL A 463 2.37 6.08 6.34
C VAL A 463 0.93 6.35 5.89
N VAL A 464 0.74 6.99 4.73
CA VAL A 464 -0.59 7.16 4.11
C VAL A 464 -1.17 5.80 3.77
N VAL A 465 -0.45 5.01 2.98
CA VAL A 465 -0.90 3.70 2.49
C VAL A 465 -1.20 2.76 3.67
N GLU A 466 -0.30 2.62 4.63
CA GLU A 466 -0.47 1.72 5.79
C GLU A 466 -1.64 2.16 6.70
N GLY A 467 -1.69 3.45 7.04
CA GLY A 467 -2.71 3.95 7.96
C GLY A 467 -4.13 3.92 7.38
N VAL A 468 -4.27 4.01 6.05
CA VAL A 468 -5.56 3.96 5.37
C VAL A 468 -5.95 2.54 4.93
N SER A 469 -5.04 1.75 4.36
CA SER A 469 -5.30 0.40 3.85
C SER A 469 -5.75 -0.61 4.91
N THR A 470 -5.41 -0.35 6.18
CA THR A 470 -5.84 -1.18 7.30
C THR A 470 -7.30 -0.96 7.68
N LEU A 471 -7.89 0.20 7.36
CA LEU A 471 -9.20 0.59 7.87
C LEU A 471 -10.35 -0.29 7.37
N PRO A 472 -10.47 -0.60 6.06
CA PRO A 472 -11.56 -1.45 5.57
C PRO A 472 -11.58 -2.81 6.26
N LEU A 473 -10.39 -3.37 6.51
CA LEU A 473 -10.27 -4.68 7.14
C LEU A 473 -10.45 -4.58 8.66
N ALA A 474 -9.76 -3.66 9.34
CA ALA A 474 -9.86 -3.48 10.80
C ALA A 474 -11.29 -3.12 11.27
N LEU A 475 -12.05 -2.39 10.45
CA LEU A 475 -13.43 -2.01 10.74
C LEU A 475 -14.45 -3.06 10.29
N LEU A 476 -14.04 -4.19 9.69
CA LEU A 476 -14.97 -5.30 9.44
C LEU A 476 -15.57 -5.79 10.77
N PRO A 477 -16.87 -6.12 10.81
CA PRO A 477 -17.54 -6.54 12.03
C PRO A 477 -17.26 -8.02 12.38
N LEU A 478 -16.01 -8.48 12.25
CA LEU A 478 -15.58 -9.85 12.58
C LEU A 478 -15.08 -9.91 14.02
N ALA A 479 -15.36 -10.98 14.75
CA ALA A 479 -15.09 -11.11 16.19
C ALA A 479 -13.61 -10.93 16.59
N ALA A 480 -12.68 -11.06 15.66
CA ALA A 480 -11.25 -10.85 15.87
C ALA A 480 -10.76 -9.41 15.61
N LEU A 481 -11.64 -8.54 15.11
CA LEU A 481 -11.33 -7.20 14.60
C LEU A 481 -12.07 -6.11 15.38
N ASP A 482 -11.52 -4.91 15.35
CA ASP A 482 -12.00 -3.78 16.14
C ASP A 482 -13.40 -3.31 15.69
N GLY A 483 -13.74 -3.54 14.42
CA GLY A 483 -15.06 -3.26 13.87
C GLY A 483 -16.20 -3.98 14.59
N ALA A 484 -15.98 -5.20 15.11
CA ALA A 484 -17.02 -5.93 15.85
C ALA A 484 -17.39 -5.25 17.16
N VAL A 485 -16.42 -4.60 17.83
CA VAL A 485 -16.66 -3.85 19.06
C VAL A 485 -17.58 -2.66 18.79
N VAL A 486 -17.27 -1.87 17.76
CA VAL A 486 -18.08 -0.69 17.38
C VAL A 486 -19.47 -1.12 16.89
N PHE A 487 -19.54 -2.17 16.08
CA PHE A 487 -20.80 -2.72 15.57
C PHE A 487 -21.69 -3.26 16.70
N GLY A 488 -21.11 -3.99 17.66
CA GLY A 488 -21.79 -4.51 18.83
C GLY A 488 -22.28 -3.41 19.78
N TRP A 489 -21.56 -2.29 19.86
CA TRP A 489 -21.98 -1.11 20.63
C TRP A 489 -23.15 -0.37 19.96
N ARG A 490 -22.96 0.15 18.72
CA ARG A 490 -23.99 0.88 17.95
C ARG A 490 -23.76 0.74 16.44
N LYS A 491 -24.58 -0.08 15.77
CA LYS A 491 -24.56 -0.28 14.31
C LYS A 491 -24.61 1.02 13.48
N LEU A 492 -25.39 2.00 13.94
CA LEU A 492 -25.51 3.32 13.29
C LEU A 492 -24.24 4.17 13.39
N VAL A 493 -23.36 3.91 14.36
CA VAL A 493 -22.06 4.59 14.47
C VAL A 493 -21.01 3.83 13.66
N TRP A 494 -21.07 2.50 13.66
CA TRP A 494 -20.19 1.66 12.85
C TRP A 494 -20.31 1.98 11.36
N PHE A 495 -21.53 2.07 10.82
CA PHE A 495 -21.75 2.28 9.39
C PHE A 495 -21.03 3.51 8.81
N PRO A 496 -21.20 4.74 9.34
CA PRO A 496 -20.49 5.91 8.81
C PRO A 496 -18.97 5.82 9.02
N VAL A 497 -18.49 5.22 10.11
CA VAL A 497 -17.05 5.06 10.36
C VAL A 497 -16.44 4.08 9.36
N TYR A 498 -17.13 2.98 9.08
CA TYR A 498 -16.76 2.02 8.06
C TYR A 498 -16.76 2.68 6.67
N LEU A 499 -17.82 3.41 6.33
CA LEU A 499 -17.94 4.12 5.07
C LEU A 499 -16.80 5.13 4.86
N VAL A 500 -16.43 5.91 5.90
CA VAL A 500 -15.28 6.82 5.86
C VAL A 500 -13.97 6.05 5.66
N GLY A 501 -13.77 4.93 6.37
CA GLY A 501 -12.57 4.10 6.21
C GLY A 501 -12.43 3.52 4.79
N VAL A 502 -13.53 3.04 4.21
CA VAL A 502 -13.52 2.52 2.82
C VAL A 502 -13.40 3.65 1.80
N ALA A 503 -14.04 4.80 2.03
CA ALA A 503 -13.89 5.95 1.14
C ALA A 503 -12.45 6.51 1.14
N ALA A 504 -11.82 6.59 2.31
CA ALA A 504 -10.42 6.97 2.43
C ALA A 504 -9.51 5.95 1.73
N PHE A 505 -9.76 4.66 1.92
CA PHE A 505 -9.06 3.59 1.20
C PHE A 505 -9.22 3.69 -0.30
N GLY A 506 -10.45 3.82 -0.79
CA GLY A 506 -10.72 4.06 -2.19
C GLY A 506 -9.92 5.26 -2.69
N LEU A 507 -10.02 6.41 -2.02
CA LEU A 507 -9.32 7.64 -2.41
C LEU A 507 -7.82 7.38 -2.59
N VAL A 508 -7.16 6.79 -1.60
CA VAL A 508 -5.72 6.47 -1.68
C VAL A 508 -5.42 5.42 -2.75
N THR A 509 -6.29 4.43 -2.98
CA THR A 509 -6.11 3.46 -4.06
C THR A 509 -6.26 4.11 -5.44
N PHE A 510 -7.13 5.10 -5.62
CA PHE A 510 -7.26 5.87 -6.87
C PHE A 510 -6.10 6.83 -7.11
N THR A 511 -5.33 7.17 -6.08
CA THR A 511 -4.12 7.98 -6.22
C THR A 511 -2.90 7.21 -6.68
N ILE A 512 -3.01 5.89 -6.86
CA ILE A 512 -1.88 5.08 -7.34
C ILE A 512 -2.19 4.70 -8.81
N PRO A 513 -1.48 5.28 -9.80
CA PRO A 513 -1.84 5.19 -11.22
C PRO A 513 -1.96 3.75 -11.74
N GLU A 514 -0.98 2.92 -11.40
CA GLU A 514 -0.86 1.51 -11.81
C GLU A 514 -2.04 0.66 -11.32
N ALA A 515 -2.65 1.03 -10.19
CA ALA A 515 -3.72 0.26 -9.56
C ALA A 515 -4.99 0.13 -10.43
N TRP A 516 -5.18 0.98 -11.45
CA TRP A 516 -6.44 1.09 -12.20
C TRP A 516 -6.30 0.88 -13.70
N SER A 517 -5.15 1.17 -14.30
CA SER A 517 -4.91 0.88 -15.72
C SER A 517 -5.13 -0.60 -16.01
N GLU A 518 -4.66 -1.48 -15.12
CA GLU A 518 -4.85 -2.94 -15.22
C GLU A 518 -6.30 -3.39 -14.92
N VAL A 519 -7.00 -2.67 -14.04
CA VAL A 519 -8.38 -3.02 -13.68
C VAL A 519 -9.34 -2.71 -14.82
N GLY A 520 -9.02 -1.81 -15.75
CA GLY A 520 -9.88 -1.44 -16.88
C GLY A 520 -10.40 -2.64 -17.67
N ASP A 521 -9.50 -3.56 -18.05
CA ASP A 521 -9.87 -4.73 -18.86
C ASP A 521 -10.48 -5.87 -18.04
N ASP A 522 -10.11 -5.97 -16.75
CA ASP A 522 -10.50 -7.08 -15.87
C ASP A 522 -11.48 -6.70 -14.74
N TYR A 523 -12.07 -5.49 -14.76
CA TYR A 523 -12.98 -5.01 -13.70
C TYR A 523 -14.15 -5.96 -13.45
N LEU A 524 -14.74 -6.49 -14.53
CA LEU A 524 -15.84 -7.46 -14.46
C LEU A 524 -15.42 -8.75 -13.75
N ARG A 525 -14.18 -9.20 -13.98
CA ARG A 525 -13.61 -10.39 -13.34
C ARG A 525 -13.48 -10.17 -11.84
N TRP A 526 -13.02 -8.99 -11.41
CA TRP A 526 -12.94 -8.62 -10.00
C TRP A 526 -14.31 -8.55 -9.32
N VAL A 527 -15.27 -7.85 -9.95
CA VAL A 527 -16.65 -7.82 -9.48
C VAL A 527 -17.21 -9.23 -9.33
N LEU A 528 -16.93 -10.12 -10.29
CA LEU A 528 -17.35 -11.52 -10.25
C LEU A 528 -16.72 -12.28 -9.08
N VAL A 529 -15.42 -12.09 -8.79
CA VAL A 529 -14.76 -12.71 -7.62
C VAL A 529 -15.43 -12.28 -6.32
N PHE A 530 -15.72 -10.99 -6.14
CA PHE A 530 -16.41 -10.49 -4.94
C PHE A 530 -17.84 -10.99 -4.84
N VAL A 531 -18.57 -11.06 -5.96
CA VAL A 531 -19.93 -11.62 -6.01
C VAL A 531 -19.93 -13.11 -5.67
N VAL A 532 -19.00 -13.89 -6.21
CA VAL A 532 -18.85 -15.32 -5.90
C VAL A 532 -18.52 -15.51 -4.42
N PHE A 533 -17.57 -14.73 -3.88
CA PHE A 533 -17.26 -14.74 -2.45
C PHE A 533 -18.51 -14.43 -1.60
N ALA A 534 -19.24 -13.37 -1.96
CA ALA A 534 -20.47 -12.98 -1.28
C ALA A 534 -21.51 -14.11 -1.30
N ALA A 535 -21.74 -14.73 -2.45
CA ALA A 535 -22.67 -15.84 -2.62
C ALA A 535 -22.26 -17.07 -1.79
N LEU A 536 -20.98 -17.44 -1.79
CA LEU A 536 -20.45 -18.56 -0.99
C LEU A 536 -20.58 -18.31 0.50
N ALA A 537 -20.23 -17.11 0.97
CA ALA A 537 -20.34 -16.70 2.36
C ALA A 537 -21.78 -16.70 2.86
N THR A 538 -22.70 -16.08 2.09
CA THR A 538 -24.13 -16.07 2.40
C THR A 538 -24.71 -17.49 2.35
N GLY A 539 -24.29 -18.32 1.39
CA GLY A 539 -24.70 -19.73 1.29
C GLY A 539 -24.25 -20.56 2.48
N ALA A 540 -22.98 -20.42 2.92
CA ALA A 540 -22.44 -21.11 4.09
C ALA A 540 -23.20 -20.74 5.37
N TRP A 541 -23.51 -19.46 5.55
CA TRP A 541 -24.33 -18.98 6.65
C TRP A 541 -25.77 -19.47 6.60
N GLY A 542 -26.40 -19.42 5.43
CA GLY A 542 -27.76 -19.94 5.24
C GLY A 542 -27.85 -21.44 5.55
N LEU A 543 -26.84 -22.21 5.15
CA LEU A 543 -26.71 -23.63 5.47
C LEU A 543 -26.54 -23.87 6.98
N ASP A 544 -25.70 -23.08 7.67
CA ASP A 544 -25.54 -23.20 9.12
C ASP A 544 -26.85 -22.94 9.87
N LEU A 545 -27.58 -21.88 9.50
CA LEU A 545 -28.90 -21.58 10.07
C LEU A 545 -29.91 -22.69 9.82
N TRP A 546 -29.93 -23.26 8.61
CA TRP A 546 -30.81 -24.38 8.29
C TRP A 546 -30.49 -25.64 9.10
N LEU A 547 -29.20 -25.95 9.27
CA LEU A 547 -28.75 -27.06 10.11
C LEU A 547 -29.13 -26.85 11.58
N GLU A 548 -29.03 -25.62 12.10
CA GLU A 548 -29.47 -25.28 13.46
C GLU A 548 -30.98 -25.43 13.64
N ARG A 549 -31.77 -24.92 12.70
CA ARG A 549 -33.24 -25.08 12.72
C ARG A 549 -33.64 -26.56 12.73
N ARG A 550 -32.99 -27.39 11.91
CA ARG A 550 -33.21 -28.85 11.89
C ARG A 550 -32.86 -29.53 13.22
N LYS A 551 -31.74 -29.14 13.84
CA LYS A 551 -31.36 -29.67 15.17
C LYS A 551 -32.40 -29.30 16.24
N ARG A 552 -32.89 -28.06 16.25
CA ARG A 552 -33.94 -27.61 17.18
C ARG A 552 -35.26 -28.35 16.99
N ALA A 553 -35.70 -28.56 15.75
CA ALA A 553 -36.90 -29.33 15.45
C ALA A 553 -36.81 -30.78 15.94
N LYS A 554 -35.66 -31.44 15.74
CA LYS A 554 -35.43 -32.80 16.26
C LYS A 554 -35.41 -32.85 17.79
N ALA A 555 -34.81 -31.87 18.44
CA ALA A 555 -34.79 -31.79 19.90
C ALA A 555 -36.20 -31.56 20.49
N GLN A 556 -37.03 -30.75 19.84
CA GLN A 556 -38.43 -30.54 20.24
C GLN A 556 -39.27 -31.81 20.09
N GLN A 557 -39.10 -32.57 19.00
CA GLN A 557 -39.78 -33.86 18.81
C GLN A 557 -39.41 -34.88 19.88
N GLN A 558 -38.15 -34.90 20.34
CA GLN A 558 -37.70 -35.80 21.41
C GLN A 558 -38.16 -35.36 22.80
N ALA A 559 -38.48 -34.08 22.99
CA ALA A 559 -38.91 -33.52 24.27
C ALA A 559 -40.41 -33.69 24.54
N VAL A 560 -41.20 -34.16 23.58
CA VAL A 560 -42.61 -34.51 23.81
C VAL A 560 -42.65 -35.85 24.57
N PRO A 561 -43.04 -35.88 25.85
CA PRO A 561 -43.14 -37.13 26.59
C PRO A 561 -44.22 -38.01 25.95
N VAL A 562 -43.87 -39.28 25.69
CA VAL A 562 -44.85 -40.31 25.30
C VAL A 562 -45.71 -40.56 26.53
N GLY A 563 -46.91 -40.00 26.52
CA GLY A 563 -47.92 -40.17 27.56
C GLY A 563 -48.51 -41.57 27.58
#